data_AF-A0A2U8W4K0-F1
#
_entry.id   AF-A0A2U8W4K0-F1
#
_cell.length_a   1.000
_cell.length_b   1.000
_cell.length_c   1.000
_cell.angle_alpha   90.00
_cell.angle_beta   90.00
_cell.angle_gamma   90.00
#
_symmetry.space_group_name_H-M   'P 1'
#
loop_
_entity.id
_entity.type
_entity.pdbx_description
1 polymer ?
#
loop_
_entity_poly.entity_id
_entity_poly.type
_entity_poly.pdbx_seq_one_letter_code
_entity_poly.pdbx_strand_id
1 'polypeptide(L)'
;MPGSCGCPWLLILEVPVKLLRANRIVAASLAEVMADELAAAAHAHRQEDQLEAADGLLDQARHHRVQAIRLRAQAGAEDYMRAARLR
;
A
#
# COMPACT_ATOMS: atom_id res chain seq x y z
N MET A 1 -25.17 0.89 -27.35
CA MET A 1 -23.72 0.65 -27.19
C MET A 1 -23.00 1.98 -27.36
N PRO A 2 -21.88 2.25 -26.65
CA PRO A 2 -21.35 1.61 -25.44
C PRO A 2 -21.07 2.64 -24.32
N GLY A 3 -20.66 2.19 -23.14
CA GLY A 3 -20.14 3.11 -22.11
C GLY A 3 -20.19 2.64 -20.65
N SER A 4 -20.55 1.38 -20.37
CA SER A 4 -20.24 0.79 -19.08
C SER A 4 -18.74 0.52 -19.02
N CYS A 5 -17.95 1.55 -18.70
CA CYS A 5 -16.59 1.41 -18.22
C CYS A 5 -16.70 0.68 -16.89
N GLY A 6 -16.70 -0.66 -16.96
CA GLY A 6 -16.54 -1.51 -15.80
C GLY A 6 -15.21 -1.15 -15.18
N CYS A 7 -15.24 -0.39 -14.09
CA CYS A 7 -14.10 -0.10 -13.25
C CYS A 7 -13.43 -1.43 -12.86
N PRO A 8 -12.23 -1.76 -13.36
CA PRO A 8 -11.54 -2.99 -12.98
C PRO A 8 -10.96 -2.92 -11.54
N TRP A 9 -11.17 -1.81 -10.83
CA TRP A 9 -10.61 -1.46 -9.52
C TRP A 9 -11.14 -2.35 -8.38
N LEU A 10 -12.29 -3.00 -8.55
CA LEU A 10 -12.91 -3.82 -7.50
C LEU A 10 -12.32 -5.24 -7.37
N LEU A 11 -11.59 -5.74 -8.37
CA LEU A 11 -11.07 -7.12 -8.35
C LEU A 11 -9.66 -7.28 -7.76
N ILE A 12 -8.95 -6.19 -7.43
CA ILE A 12 -7.59 -6.26 -6.87
C ILE A 12 -7.60 -6.42 -5.33
N LEU A 13 -8.74 -6.22 -4.68
CA LEU A 13 -8.82 -6.15 -3.21
C LEU A 13 -8.95 -7.51 -2.48
N GLU A 14 -9.34 -8.60 -3.16
CA GLU A 14 -9.63 -9.88 -2.48
C GLU A 14 -8.45 -10.87 -2.44
N VAL A 15 -7.49 -10.77 -3.36
CA VAL A 15 -6.35 -11.70 -3.46
C VAL A 15 -5.25 -11.49 -2.38
N PRO A 16 -4.96 -10.29 -1.84
CA PRO A 16 -3.75 -10.11 -1.03
C PRO A 16 -3.89 -10.59 0.43
N VAL A 17 -5.10 -10.70 0.99
CA VAL A 17 -5.31 -10.86 2.45
C VAL A 17 -4.75 -12.18 3.00
N LYS A 18 -4.72 -13.27 2.21
CA LYS A 18 -4.23 -14.58 2.67
C LYS A 18 -2.71 -14.75 2.52
N LEU A 19 -2.05 -14.02 1.62
CA LEU A 19 -0.59 -14.03 1.44
C LEU A 19 0.14 -13.08 2.42
N LEU A 20 -0.54 -12.03 2.89
CA LEU A 20 0.01 -11.00 3.77
C LEU A 20 0.44 -11.49 5.17
N ARG A 21 -0.14 -12.58 5.69
CA ARG A 21 0.18 -13.06 7.05
C ARG A 21 1.57 -13.68 7.18
N ALA A 22 2.18 -14.14 6.09
CA ALA A 22 3.42 -14.93 6.17
C ALA A 22 4.68 -14.15 5.80
N ASN A 23 4.59 -13.07 5.01
CA ASN A 23 5.77 -12.37 4.53
C ASN A 23 5.65 -10.84 4.71
N ARG A 24 6.28 -10.34 5.77
CA ARG A 24 6.33 -8.91 6.11
C ARG A 24 6.99 -8.05 5.04
N ILE A 25 7.95 -8.60 4.28
CA ILE A 25 8.57 -7.89 3.15
C ILE A 25 7.57 -7.70 2.02
N VAL A 26 6.81 -8.74 1.67
CA VAL A 26 5.74 -8.66 0.65
C VAL A 26 4.65 -7.68 1.11
N ALA A 27 4.24 -7.74 2.37
CA ALA A 27 3.29 -6.80 2.94
C ALA A 27 3.80 -5.34 2.87
N ALA A 28 5.10 -5.12 3.11
CA ALA A 28 5.71 -3.80 2.98
C ALA A 28 5.68 -3.30 1.53
N SER A 29 6.04 -4.14 0.57
CA SER A 29 6.00 -3.77 -0.86
C SER A 29 4.58 -3.45 -1.32
N LEU A 30 3.57 -4.21 -0.87
CA LEU A 30 2.17 -3.91 -1.17
C LEU A 30 1.74 -2.56 -0.61
N ALA A 31 2.13 -2.25 0.63
CA ALA A 31 1.83 -0.96 1.23
C ALA A 31 2.50 0.21 0.46
N GLU A 32 3.69 0.02 -0.10
CA GLU A 32 4.29 1.04 -0.98
C GLU A 32 3.52 1.24 -2.28
N VAL A 33 3.17 0.15 -2.96
CA VAL A 33 2.39 0.23 -4.20
C VAL A 33 1.07 0.97 -3.94
N MET A 34 0.37 0.63 -2.84
CA MET A 34 -0.84 1.34 -2.45
C MET A 34 -0.60 2.83 -2.21
N ALA A 35 0.51 3.20 -1.57
CA ALA A 35 0.83 4.60 -1.34
C ALA A 35 1.11 5.36 -2.64
N ASP A 36 1.77 4.74 -3.60
CA ASP A 36 2.10 5.37 -4.87
C ASP A 36 0.84 5.53 -5.75
N GLU A 37 -0.05 4.53 -5.76
CA GLU A 37 -1.36 4.63 -6.42
C GLU A 37 -2.22 5.76 -5.83
N LEU A 38 -2.27 5.87 -4.50
CA LEU A 38 -3.01 6.94 -3.81
C LEU A 38 -2.40 8.32 -4.10
N ALA A 39 -1.08 8.43 -4.18
CA ALA A 39 -0.41 9.68 -4.55
C ALA A 39 -0.69 10.08 -6.01
N ALA A 40 -0.73 9.11 -6.92
CA ALA A 40 -1.10 9.34 -8.31
C ALA A 40 -2.58 9.79 -8.43
N ALA A 41 -3.49 9.14 -7.71
CA ALA A 41 -4.89 9.54 -7.65
C ALA A 41 -5.04 10.96 -7.06
N ALA A 42 -4.34 11.28 -5.97
CA ALA A 42 -4.34 12.62 -5.40
C ALA A 42 -3.87 13.68 -6.41
N HIS A 43 -2.87 13.36 -7.24
CA HIS A 43 -2.41 14.26 -8.30
C HIS A 43 -3.50 14.50 -9.34
N ALA A 44 -4.23 13.46 -9.77
CA ALA A 44 -5.36 13.60 -10.67
C ALA A 44 -6.46 14.50 -10.08
N HIS A 45 -6.83 14.29 -8.80
CA HIS A 45 -7.83 15.13 -8.12
C HIS A 45 -7.40 16.60 -8.01
N ARG A 46 -6.10 16.89 -7.84
CA ARG A 46 -5.62 18.29 -7.87
C ARG A 46 -5.75 18.93 -9.25
N GLN A 47 -5.58 18.17 -10.33
CA GLN A 47 -5.78 18.68 -11.69
C GLN A 47 -7.25 19.02 -11.95
N GLU A 48 -8.16 18.35 -11.25
CA GLU A 48 -9.62 18.57 -11.29
C GLU A 48 -10.10 19.61 -10.25
N ASP A 49 -9.18 20.32 -9.58
CA ASP A 49 -9.46 21.32 -8.51
C ASP A 49 -10.20 20.75 -7.28
N GLN A 50 -10.15 19.42 -7.09
CA GLN A 50 -10.75 18.71 -5.95
C GLN A 50 -9.75 18.57 -4.80
N LEU A 51 -9.37 19.70 -4.21
CA LEU A 51 -8.27 19.77 -3.25
C LEU A 51 -8.51 18.97 -1.96
N GLU A 52 -9.73 18.98 -1.41
CA GLU A 52 -10.05 18.22 -0.19
C GLU A 52 -9.94 16.71 -0.41
N ALA A 53 -10.41 16.21 -1.55
CA ALA A 53 -10.30 14.79 -1.91
C ALA A 53 -8.83 14.40 -2.12
N ALA A 54 -8.04 15.25 -2.77
CA ALA A 54 -6.62 15.02 -2.96
C ALA A 54 -5.86 14.95 -1.63
N ASP A 55 -6.16 15.81 -0.66
CA ASP A 55 -5.50 15.81 0.64
C ASP A 55 -5.86 14.57 1.46
N GLY A 56 -7.13 14.12 1.40
CA GLY A 56 -7.54 12.85 2.02
C GLY A 56 -6.76 11.64 1.46
N LEU A 57 -6.53 11.60 0.14
CA LEU A 57 -5.75 10.57 -0.52
C LEU A 57 -4.26 10.62 -0.14
N LEU A 58 -3.69 11.82 -0.01
CA LEU A 58 -2.30 12.00 0.43
C LEU A 58 -2.07 11.54 1.88
N ASP A 59 -3.04 11.75 2.78
CA ASP A 59 -2.94 11.25 4.15
C ASP A 59 -2.95 9.71 4.19
N GLN A 60 -3.81 9.08 3.38
CA GLN A 60 -3.82 7.63 3.21
C GLN A 60 -2.50 7.11 2.61
N ALA A 61 -1.96 7.78 1.58
CA ALA A 61 -0.67 7.44 1.01
C ALA A 61 0.45 7.50 2.07
N ARG A 62 0.43 8.54 2.91
CA ARG A 62 1.38 8.70 4.02
C ARG A 62 1.23 7.57 5.04
N HIS A 63 0.01 7.19 5.40
CA HIS A 63 -0.26 6.08 6.30
C HIS A 63 0.38 4.78 5.78
N HIS A 64 0.16 4.46 4.51
CA HIS A 64 0.70 3.25 3.89
C HIS A 64 2.23 3.27 3.79
N ARG A 65 2.87 4.41 3.49
CA ARG A 65 4.34 4.52 3.54
C ARG A 65 4.90 4.25 4.94
N VAL A 66 4.27 4.80 5.97
CA VAL A 66 4.68 4.54 7.37
C VAL A 66 4.51 3.06 7.70
N GLN A 67 3.42 2.44 7.25
CA GLN A 67 3.19 1.01 7.45
C GLN A 67 4.24 0.15 6.76
N ALA A 68 4.64 0.48 5.52
CA ALA A 68 5.70 -0.22 4.80
C ALA A 68 7.03 -0.19 5.56
N ILE A 69 7.43 0.99 6.05
CA ILE A 69 8.67 1.15 6.85
C ILE A 69 8.62 0.28 8.11
N ARG A 70 7.49 0.29 8.83
CA ARG A 70 7.31 -0.52 10.04
C ARG A 70 7.42 -2.01 9.75
N LEU A 71 6.80 -2.49 8.67
CA LEU A 71 6.84 -3.89 8.28
C LEU A 71 8.26 -4.35 7.93
N ARG A 72 9.04 -3.52 7.23
CA ARG A 72 10.46 -3.82 6.97
C ARG A 72 11.30 -3.83 8.22
N ALA A 73 11.11 -2.86 9.12
CA ALA A 73 11.82 -2.82 10.40
C ALA A 73 11.55 -4.08 11.23
N GLN A 74 10.29 -4.53 11.27
CA GLN A 74 9.91 -5.77 11.94
C GLN A 74 10.55 -7.00 11.28
N ALA A 75 10.53 -7.09 9.95
CA ALA A 75 11.20 -8.18 9.23
C ALA A 75 12.70 -8.26 9.56
N GLY A 76 13.40 -7.11 9.53
CA GLY A 76 14.82 -7.06 9.89
C GLY A 76 15.10 -7.46 11.35
N ALA A 77 14.22 -7.08 12.28
CA ALA A 77 14.34 -7.50 13.68
C ALA A 77 14.15 -9.02 13.85
N GLU A 78 13.23 -9.63 13.11
CA GLU A 78 13.03 -11.08 13.11
C GLU A 78 14.21 -11.84 12.53
N ASP A 79 14.76 -11.36 11.42
CA ASP A 79 15.94 -11.96 10.80
C ASP A 79 17.14 -11.90 11.76
N TYR A 80 17.33 -10.77 12.45
CA TYR A 80 18.36 -10.64 13.49
C TYR A 80 18.16 -11.63 14.64
N MET A 81 16.94 -11.71 15.18
CA MET A 81 16.61 -12.66 16.26
C MET A 81 16.82 -14.11 15.83
N ARG A 82 16.47 -14.46 14.58
CA ARG A 82 16.67 -15.80 14.02
C ARG A 82 18.14 -16.12 13.88
N ALA A 83 18.96 -15.18 13.39
CA ALA A 83 20.40 -15.34 13.28
C ALA A 83 21.08 -15.49 14.65
N ALA A 84 20.62 -14.74 15.66
CA ALA A 84 21.14 -14.82 17.03
C ALA A 84 20.84 -16.17 17.70
N ARG A 85 19.74 -16.84 17.37
CA ARG A 85 19.37 -18.17 17.91
C ARG A 85 20.14 -19.34 17.27
N LEU A 86 20.77 -19.11 16.12
CA LEU A 86 21.54 -20.12 15.40
C LEU A 86 23.04 -20.08 15.74
N ARG A 87 23.45 -19.18 16.63
CA ARG A 87 24.80 -19.06 17.18
C ARG A 87 24.85 -19.65 18.58
#